data_AF-A0A4V0NG22-F1
#
_entry.id   AF-A0A4V0NG22-F1
#
_cell.length_a   1.000
_cell.length_b   1.000
_cell.length_c   1.000
_cell.angle_alpha   90.00
_cell.angle_beta   90.00
_cell.angle_gamma   90.00
#
_symmetry.space_group_name_H-M   'P 1'
#
loop_
_entity.id
_entity.type
_entity.pdbx_description
1 polymer ?
#
loop_
_entity_poly.entity_id
_entity_poly.type
_entity_poly.pdbx_seq_one_letter_code
_entity_poly.pdbx_strand_id
1 'polypeptide(L)'
;MLGERLAAALGAARDGAAGIESFAHLLGSRRVGPRGVALALPEVCEGCAALVAALDSLSAAVRDGFVETDDAAAADAACAVLEHAGVDVARLTDELSRAAAGAPAGRGRGERAGAERGIDARQRLALEASVRRTARELSGALRLSELVIATLELRPTPLDLIDVLRNWSAAAVEGRPVVGISVASSDGRANEVEGDVRAVSGLMELAVGMVSAAGVASPHLAVSRLPDGRSTVRIAERGPREAAPAVALDVVLRDGGERAAAVARVVARRAGVDLVEGPGGRVVTMTF
;
A
#
# COMPACT_ATOMS: atom_id res chain seq x y z
N MET A 1 26.11 -0.31 6.92
CA MET A 1 25.89 -1.53 6.12
C MET A 1 24.44 -2.00 6.12
N LEU A 2 23.77 -2.17 7.27
CA LEU A 2 22.34 -2.59 7.32
C LEU A 2 21.40 -1.62 6.56
N GLY A 3 21.53 -0.31 6.81
CA GLY A 3 20.72 0.71 6.12
C GLY A 3 20.94 0.74 4.60
N GLU A 4 22.16 0.47 4.12
CA GLU A 4 22.46 0.39 2.68
C GLU A 4 21.85 -0.85 2.05
N ARG A 5 21.92 -2.01 2.72
CA ARG A 5 21.28 -3.25 2.25
C ARG A 5 19.76 -3.11 2.17
N LEU A 6 19.15 -2.52 3.21
CA LEU A 6 17.72 -2.27 3.26
C LEU A 6 17.28 -1.30 2.16
N ALA A 7 18.00 -0.20 1.97
CA ALA A 7 17.72 0.77 0.91
C ALA A 7 17.86 0.16 -0.49
N ALA A 8 18.90 -0.66 -0.72
CA ALA A 8 19.09 -1.35 -2.00
C ALA A 8 17.98 -2.36 -2.30
N ALA A 9 17.59 -3.18 -1.32
CA ALA A 9 16.51 -4.15 -1.47
C ALA A 9 15.16 -3.45 -1.72
N LEU A 10 14.89 -2.35 -1.01
CA LEU A 10 13.70 -1.55 -1.21
C LEU A 10 13.66 -0.89 -2.60
N GLY A 11 14.80 -0.37 -3.07
CA GLY A 11 14.95 0.18 -4.41
C GLY A 11 14.63 -0.86 -5.49
N ALA A 12 15.24 -2.05 -5.40
CA ALA A 12 15.00 -3.14 -6.34
C ALA A 12 13.52 -3.59 -6.37
N ALA A 13 12.87 -3.67 -5.19
CA ALA A 13 11.46 -4.03 -5.11
C ALA A 13 10.54 -2.95 -5.73
N ARG A 14 10.84 -1.67 -5.52
CA ARG A 14 10.12 -0.54 -6.14
C ARG A 14 10.29 -0.50 -7.65
N ASP A 15 11.49 -0.73 -8.15
CA ASP A 15 11.78 -0.77 -9.59
C ASP A 15 11.01 -1.92 -10.26
N GLY A 16 11.00 -3.11 -9.63
CA GLY A 16 10.21 -4.24 -10.11
C GLY A 16 8.69 -3.94 -10.11
N ALA A 17 8.18 -3.28 -9.06
CA ALA A 17 6.78 -2.86 -8.99
C ALA A 17 6.42 -1.88 -10.12
N ALA A 18 7.28 -0.88 -10.36
CA ALA A 18 7.12 0.07 -11.46
C ALA A 18 7.16 -0.61 -12.84
N GLY A 19 7.95 -1.68 -12.98
CA GLY A 19 7.95 -2.53 -14.18
C GLY A 19 6.59 -3.19 -14.44
N ILE A 20 5.96 -3.76 -13.41
CA ILE A 20 4.62 -4.36 -13.51
C ILE A 20 3.56 -3.30 -13.86
N GLU A 21 3.61 -2.11 -13.23
CA GLU A 21 2.70 -1.00 -13.56
C GLU A 21 2.88 -0.53 -15.01
N SER A 22 4.13 -0.40 -15.47
CA SER A 22 4.45 -0.05 -16.85
C SER A 22 3.89 -1.07 -17.84
N PHE A 23 3.97 -2.36 -17.50
CA PHE A 23 3.36 -3.41 -18.32
C PHE A 23 1.83 -3.33 -18.33
N ALA A 24 1.19 -2.97 -17.21
CA ALA A 24 -0.25 -2.71 -17.18
C ALA A 24 -0.66 -1.60 -18.16
N HIS A 25 0.13 -0.52 -18.23
CA HIS A 25 -0.09 0.56 -19.19
C HIS A 25 0.10 0.11 -20.64
N LEU A 26 1.10 -0.73 -20.91
CA LEU A 26 1.32 -1.33 -22.22
C LEU A 26 0.13 -2.19 -22.64
N LEU A 27 -0.39 -3.04 -21.73
CA LEU A 27 -1.58 -3.86 -21.95
C LEU A 27 -2.84 -3.03 -22.20
N GLY A 28 -3.00 -1.88 -21.54
CA GLY A 28 -4.13 -0.96 -21.79
C GLY A 28 -3.99 -0.10 -23.07
N SER A 29 -2.79 -0.04 -23.67
CA SER A 29 -2.51 0.88 -24.78
C SER A 29 -3.08 0.42 -26.12
N ARG A 30 -3.97 1.23 -26.71
CA ARG A 30 -4.52 0.99 -28.07
C ARG A 30 -3.45 0.99 -29.17
N ARG A 31 -2.26 1.57 -28.91
CA ARG A 31 -1.16 1.65 -29.87
C ARG A 31 -0.33 0.36 -29.94
N VAL A 32 -0.41 -0.49 -28.92
CA VAL A 32 0.36 -1.73 -28.84
C VAL A 32 -0.54 -2.88 -29.29
N GLY A 33 -0.19 -3.49 -30.43
CA GLY A 33 -0.92 -4.64 -30.96
C GLY A 33 -0.53 -5.96 -30.30
N PRO A 34 -1.27 -7.06 -30.57
CA PRO A 34 -1.02 -8.39 -30.00
C PRO A 34 0.42 -8.89 -30.10
N ARG A 35 1.10 -8.59 -31.22
CA ARG A 35 2.51 -8.94 -31.44
C ARG A 35 3.46 -8.17 -30.50
N GLY A 36 3.18 -6.89 -30.26
CA GLY A 36 3.98 -6.07 -29.35
C GLY A 36 3.89 -6.59 -27.92
N VAL A 37 2.70 -7.01 -27.49
CA VAL A 37 2.52 -7.64 -26.17
C VAL A 37 3.28 -8.96 -26.09
N ALA A 38 3.16 -9.83 -27.10
CA ALA A 38 3.85 -11.12 -27.11
C ALA A 38 5.38 -10.99 -27.07
N LEU A 39 5.95 -9.94 -27.69
CA LEU A 39 7.38 -9.65 -27.64
C LEU A 39 7.85 -9.16 -26.27
N ALA A 40 7.00 -8.46 -25.51
CA ALA A 40 7.33 -7.95 -24.19
C ALA A 40 7.23 -9.03 -23.09
N LEU A 41 6.44 -10.10 -23.29
CA LEU A 41 6.19 -11.11 -22.26
C LEU A 41 7.46 -11.74 -21.65
N PRO A 42 8.49 -12.14 -22.42
CA PRO A 42 9.68 -12.78 -21.84
C PRO A 42 10.42 -11.85 -20.87
N GLU A 43 10.62 -10.59 -21.25
CA GLU A 43 11.27 -9.57 -20.42
C GLU A 43 10.48 -9.31 -19.13
N VAL A 44 9.14 -9.26 -19.22
CA VAL A 44 8.28 -9.10 -18.04
C VAL A 44 8.35 -10.33 -17.14
N CYS A 45 8.39 -11.55 -17.68
CA CYS A 45 8.57 -12.77 -16.88
C CYS A 45 9.90 -12.77 -16.12
N GLU A 46 11.00 -12.39 -16.79
CA GLU A 46 12.32 -12.26 -16.16
C GLU A 46 12.28 -11.17 -15.06
N GLY A 47 11.64 -10.03 -15.33
CA GLY A 47 11.42 -8.97 -14.36
C GLY A 47 10.62 -9.42 -13.13
N CYS A 48 9.57 -10.21 -13.31
CA CYS A 48 8.79 -10.76 -12.19
C CYS A 48 9.63 -11.74 -11.35
N ALA A 49 10.48 -12.57 -11.97
CA ALA A 49 11.38 -13.45 -11.24
C ALA A 49 12.42 -12.66 -10.43
N ALA A 50 13.00 -11.61 -11.01
CA ALA A 50 13.92 -10.71 -10.31
C ALA A 50 13.23 -9.99 -9.13
N LEU A 51 11.96 -9.58 -9.30
CA LEU A 51 11.18 -8.97 -8.24
C LEU A 51 10.93 -9.93 -7.07
N VAL A 52 10.64 -11.21 -7.31
CA VAL A 52 10.50 -12.20 -6.22
C VAL A 52 11.79 -12.25 -5.39
N ALA A 53 12.95 -12.34 -6.04
CA ALA A 53 14.24 -12.32 -5.35
C ALA A 53 14.50 -11.01 -4.59
N ALA A 54 14.02 -9.87 -5.12
CA ALA A 54 14.10 -8.58 -4.45
C ALA A 54 13.21 -8.52 -3.18
N LEU A 55 12.01 -9.09 -3.23
CA LEU A 55 11.11 -9.19 -2.07
C LEU A 55 11.67 -10.11 -0.98
N ASP A 56 12.31 -11.22 -1.37
CA ASP A 56 13.01 -12.11 -0.43
C ASP A 56 14.20 -11.40 0.22
N SER A 57 14.98 -10.66 -0.58
CA SER A 57 16.11 -9.86 -0.10
C SER A 57 15.66 -8.75 0.85
N LEU A 58 14.52 -8.11 0.56
CA LEU A 58 13.92 -7.10 1.42
C LEU A 58 13.44 -7.72 2.73
N SER A 59 12.77 -8.87 2.69
CA SER A 59 12.32 -9.59 3.88
C SER A 59 13.50 -9.98 4.78
N ALA A 60 14.60 -10.46 4.19
CA ALA A 60 15.83 -10.75 4.94
C ALA A 60 16.45 -9.49 5.56
N ALA A 61 16.54 -8.39 4.82
CA ALA A 61 17.06 -7.12 5.34
C ALA A 61 16.19 -6.52 6.45
N VAL A 62 14.86 -6.69 6.36
CA VAL A 62 13.91 -6.29 7.39
C VAL A 62 14.14 -7.11 8.66
N ARG A 63 14.24 -8.44 8.55
CA ARG A 63 14.55 -9.31 9.70
C ARG A 63 15.85 -8.88 10.37
N ASP A 64 16.92 -8.73 9.60
CA ASP A 64 18.22 -8.25 10.10
C ASP A 64 18.08 -6.90 10.84
N GLY A 65 17.24 -5.99 10.34
CA GLY A 65 17.02 -4.69 10.95
C GLY A 65 16.31 -4.71 12.30
N PHE A 66 15.41 -5.66 12.50
CA PHE A 66 14.67 -5.79 13.76
C PHE A 66 15.40 -6.67 14.80
N VAL A 67 16.45 -7.41 14.42
CA VAL A 67 17.27 -8.18 15.38
C VAL A 67 17.82 -7.30 16.50
N GLU A 68 18.31 -6.10 16.17
CA GLU A 68 18.87 -5.17 17.17
C GLU A 68 17.81 -4.61 18.14
N THR A 69 16.54 -4.66 17.74
CA THR A 69 15.41 -4.10 18.52
C THR A 69 14.66 -5.13 19.36
N ASP A 70 15.02 -6.42 19.25
CA ASP A 70 14.34 -7.57 19.86
C ASP A 70 12.81 -7.61 19.62
N ASP A 71 12.36 -7.04 18.49
CA ASP A 71 10.94 -6.93 18.13
C ASP A 71 10.61 -7.84 16.94
N ALA A 72 10.66 -9.16 17.19
CA ALA A 72 10.36 -10.18 16.18
C ALA A 72 8.96 -10.00 15.57
N ALA A 73 7.98 -9.58 16.37
CA ALA A 73 6.61 -9.36 15.90
C ALA A 73 6.52 -8.24 14.86
N ALA A 74 7.35 -7.21 14.96
CA ALA A 74 7.42 -6.16 13.93
C ALA A 74 8.02 -6.68 12.63
N ALA A 75 9.12 -7.43 12.72
CA ALA A 75 9.75 -8.07 11.57
C ALA A 75 8.79 -9.02 10.85
N ASP A 76 8.07 -9.87 11.62
CA ASP A 76 7.12 -10.85 11.12
C ASP A 76 5.95 -10.19 10.40
N ALA A 77 5.41 -9.08 10.93
CA ALA A 77 4.33 -8.35 10.26
C ALA A 77 4.76 -7.79 8.90
N ALA A 78 5.96 -7.19 8.83
CA ALA A 78 6.51 -6.70 7.57
C ALA A 78 6.80 -7.83 6.57
N CYS A 79 7.38 -8.95 7.05
CA CYS A 79 7.69 -10.10 6.21
C CYS A 79 6.42 -10.78 5.70
N ALA A 80 5.39 -10.95 6.52
CA ALA A 80 4.13 -11.56 6.10
C ALA A 80 3.46 -10.79 4.95
N VAL A 81 3.58 -9.47 4.96
CA VAL A 81 3.08 -8.61 3.88
C VAL A 81 3.89 -8.80 2.58
N LEU A 82 5.23 -8.87 2.69
CA LEU A 82 6.12 -9.10 1.55
C LEU A 82 5.97 -10.51 0.96
N GLU A 83 5.84 -11.53 1.81
CA GLU A 83 5.63 -12.93 1.43
C GLU A 83 4.31 -13.07 0.65
N HIS A 84 3.24 -12.42 1.10
CA HIS A 84 1.98 -12.40 0.37
C HIS A 84 2.12 -11.77 -1.03
N ALA A 85 2.82 -10.64 -1.13
CA ALA A 85 3.10 -10.00 -2.42
C ALA A 85 3.96 -10.91 -3.32
N GLY A 86 4.94 -11.62 -2.75
CA GLY A 86 5.76 -12.60 -3.46
C GLY A 86 4.92 -13.74 -4.07
N VAL A 87 3.94 -14.27 -3.33
CA VAL A 87 2.99 -15.28 -3.84
C VAL A 87 2.19 -14.74 -5.02
N ASP A 88 1.75 -13.49 -4.94
CA ASP A 88 0.98 -12.84 -6.02
C ASP A 88 1.81 -12.59 -7.27
N VAL A 89 3.08 -12.18 -7.11
CA VAL A 89 4.03 -12.02 -8.21
C VAL A 89 4.36 -13.38 -8.82
N ALA A 90 4.61 -14.42 -8.02
CA ALA A 90 4.89 -15.76 -8.53
C ALA A 90 3.71 -16.31 -9.35
N ARG A 91 2.47 -16.15 -8.85
CA ARG A 91 1.25 -16.50 -9.59
C ARG A 91 1.14 -15.72 -10.90
N LEU A 92 1.47 -14.42 -10.90
CA LEU A 92 1.50 -13.63 -12.13
C LEU A 92 2.56 -14.16 -13.11
N THR A 93 3.76 -14.51 -12.64
CA THR A 93 4.82 -15.10 -13.47
C THR A 93 4.33 -16.38 -14.16
N ASP A 94 3.59 -17.24 -13.45
CA ASP A 94 3.01 -18.46 -14.02
C ASP A 94 1.93 -18.17 -15.08
N GLU A 95 1.11 -17.14 -14.86
CA GLU A 95 0.11 -16.68 -15.83
C GLU A 95 0.77 -16.10 -17.10
N LEU A 96 1.80 -15.27 -16.95
CA LEU A 96 2.56 -14.69 -18.05
C LEU A 96 3.32 -15.76 -18.84
N SER A 97 3.92 -16.72 -18.14
CA SER A 97 4.63 -17.84 -18.78
C SER A 97 3.69 -18.72 -19.60
N ARG A 98 2.48 -18.99 -19.10
CA ARG A 98 1.44 -19.70 -19.89
C ARG A 98 0.99 -18.90 -21.10
N ALA A 99 0.84 -17.59 -20.97
CA ALA A 99 0.51 -16.71 -22.09
C ALA A 99 1.62 -16.68 -23.15
N ALA A 100 2.89 -16.69 -22.72
CA ALA A 100 4.04 -16.76 -23.61
C ALA A 100 4.14 -18.11 -24.33
N ALA A 101 3.90 -19.22 -23.64
CA ALA A 101 3.93 -20.57 -24.22
C ALA A 101 2.75 -20.84 -25.18
N GLY A 102 1.59 -20.21 -24.95
CA GLY A 102 0.43 -20.27 -25.84
C GLY A 102 0.59 -19.44 -27.13
N ALA A 103 1.60 -18.56 -27.21
CA ALA A 103 1.91 -17.81 -28.41
C ALA A 103 2.81 -18.66 -29.33
N PRO A 104 2.36 -19.08 -30.53
CA PRO A 104 3.17 -19.93 -31.39
C PRO A 104 4.44 -19.19 -31.84
N ALA A 105 5.61 -19.78 -31.52
CA ALA A 105 6.90 -19.32 -31.97
C ALA A 105 6.97 -19.38 -33.52
N GLY A 106 7.07 -18.22 -34.15
CA GLY A 106 7.18 -18.13 -35.61
C GLY A 106 8.50 -18.70 -36.13
N ARG A 107 8.49 -19.96 -36.57
CA ARG A 107 9.41 -20.50 -37.59
C ARG A 107 8.66 -21.49 -38.47
N GLY A 108 8.22 -21.03 -39.65
CA GLY A 108 7.57 -21.89 -40.63
C GLY A 108 7.11 -21.12 -41.86
N ARG A 109 7.93 -21.15 -42.91
CA ARG A 109 7.64 -20.60 -44.24
C ARG A 109 6.57 -21.46 -44.91
N GLY A 110 5.34 -20.97 -45.03
CA GLY A 110 4.32 -21.61 -45.86
C GLY A 110 2.89 -21.23 -45.49
N GLU A 111 2.16 -20.71 -46.48
CA GLU A 111 0.70 -20.60 -46.55
C GLU A 111 0.00 -19.42 -45.84
N ARG A 112 -0.37 -18.47 -46.70
CA ARG A 112 -1.21 -17.30 -46.47
C ARG A 112 -2.65 -17.73 -46.10
N ALA A 113 -2.92 -18.03 -44.83
CA ALA A 113 -4.30 -18.08 -44.30
C ALA A 113 -4.44 -18.00 -42.74
N GLY A 114 -3.40 -17.68 -41.96
CA GLY A 114 -3.51 -17.70 -40.49
C GLY A 114 -2.54 -16.79 -39.73
N ALA A 115 -2.05 -15.73 -40.38
CA ALA A 115 -0.94 -14.91 -39.91
C ALA A 115 -1.33 -13.84 -38.86
N GLU A 116 -1.95 -14.22 -37.75
CA GLU A 116 -2.25 -13.27 -36.65
C GLU A 116 -2.42 -13.90 -35.25
N ARG A 117 -1.75 -15.02 -34.95
CA ARG A 117 -1.84 -15.62 -33.60
C ARG A 117 -0.88 -14.97 -32.59
N GLY A 118 -1.17 -13.71 -32.22
CA GLY A 118 -0.71 -13.09 -30.98
C GLY A 118 -1.69 -13.37 -29.84
N ILE A 119 -1.50 -12.71 -28.68
CA ILE A 119 -2.46 -12.74 -27.57
C ILE A 119 -3.80 -12.18 -28.06
N ASP A 120 -4.87 -12.96 -27.97
CA ASP A 120 -6.19 -12.50 -28.40
C ASP A 120 -6.76 -11.42 -27.46
N ALA A 121 -7.83 -10.74 -27.88
CA ALA A 121 -8.41 -9.64 -27.11
C ALA A 121 -8.90 -10.07 -25.71
N ARG A 122 -9.43 -11.29 -25.57
CA ARG A 122 -9.94 -11.81 -24.29
C ARG A 122 -8.78 -12.15 -23.36
N GLN A 123 -7.74 -12.79 -23.87
CA GLN A 123 -6.52 -13.09 -23.14
C GLN A 123 -5.82 -11.80 -22.70
N ARG A 124 -5.76 -10.78 -23.56
CA ARG A 124 -5.20 -9.48 -23.22
C ARG A 124 -5.95 -8.82 -22.07
N LEU A 125 -7.28 -8.79 -22.11
CA LEU A 125 -8.09 -8.24 -21.03
C LEU A 125 -7.92 -9.03 -19.72
N ALA A 126 -7.80 -10.36 -19.80
CA ALA A 126 -7.55 -11.19 -18.62
C ALA A 126 -6.16 -10.92 -18.01
N LEU A 127 -5.12 -10.82 -18.84
CA LEU A 127 -3.78 -10.45 -18.41
C LEU A 127 -3.75 -9.04 -17.81
N GLU A 128 -4.41 -8.08 -18.46
CA GLU A 128 -4.51 -6.71 -17.96
C GLU A 128 -5.15 -6.67 -16.57
N ALA A 129 -6.26 -7.39 -16.37
CA ALA A 129 -6.91 -7.48 -15.07
C ALA A 129 -5.99 -8.09 -13.99
N SER A 130 -5.26 -9.16 -14.34
CA SER A 130 -4.33 -9.81 -13.41
C SER A 130 -3.14 -8.92 -13.05
N VAL A 131 -2.48 -8.34 -14.06
CA VAL A 131 -1.34 -7.41 -13.88
C VAL A 131 -1.77 -6.19 -13.06
N ARG A 132 -2.92 -5.58 -13.33
CA ARG A 132 -3.46 -4.46 -12.54
C ARG A 132 -3.81 -4.86 -11.11
N ARG A 133 -4.25 -6.10 -10.87
CA ARG A 133 -4.48 -6.60 -9.50
C ARG A 133 -3.16 -6.74 -8.78
N THR A 134 -2.19 -7.46 -9.35
CA THR A 134 -0.88 -7.70 -8.74
C THR A 134 -0.12 -6.40 -8.50
N ALA A 135 -0.16 -5.43 -9.43
CA ALA A 135 0.44 -4.11 -9.24
C ALA A 135 -0.14 -3.38 -8.01
N ARG A 136 -1.47 -3.43 -7.83
CA ARG A 136 -2.14 -2.83 -6.68
C ARG A 136 -1.76 -3.51 -5.37
N GLU A 137 -1.80 -4.84 -5.32
CA GLU A 137 -1.43 -5.62 -4.13
C GLU A 137 0.04 -5.38 -3.75
N LEU A 138 0.95 -5.35 -4.74
CA LEU A 138 2.36 -5.09 -4.52
C LEU A 138 2.61 -3.66 -4.02
N SER A 139 1.95 -2.66 -4.60
CA SER A 139 2.05 -1.27 -4.15
C SER A 139 1.58 -1.11 -2.70
N GLY A 140 0.45 -1.74 -2.34
CA GLY A 140 -0.04 -1.76 -0.96
C GLY A 140 0.92 -2.48 -0.02
N ALA A 141 1.41 -3.65 -0.41
CA ALA A 141 2.36 -4.42 0.38
C ALA A 141 3.67 -3.67 0.64
N LEU A 142 4.29 -3.09 -0.39
CA LEU A 142 5.50 -2.30 -0.23
C LEU A 142 5.28 -1.10 0.68
N ARG A 143 4.16 -0.39 0.54
CA ARG A 143 3.83 0.75 1.41
C ARG A 143 3.68 0.33 2.88
N LEU A 144 2.97 -0.77 3.14
CA LEU A 144 2.79 -1.32 4.48
C LEU A 144 4.14 -1.74 5.09
N SER A 145 5.00 -2.43 4.33
CA SER A 145 6.32 -2.83 4.79
C SER A 145 7.24 -1.62 5.02
N GLU A 146 7.18 -0.61 4.15
CA GLU A 146 7.90 0.66 4.32
C GLU A 146 7.48 1.40 5.59
N LEU A 147 6.20 1.36 5.95
CA LEU A 147 5.73 1.96 7.19
C LEU A 147 6.31 1.26 8.42
N VAL A 148 6.40 -0.08 8.40
CA VAL A 148 7.07 -0.83 9.48
C VAL A 148 8.56 -0.51 9.49
N ILE A 149 9.24 -0.51 8.33
CA ILE A 149 10.65 -0.15 8.20
C ILE A 149 10.94 1.24 8.76
N ALA A 150 10.05 2.21 8.53
CA ALA A 150 10.21 3.58 9.05
C ALA A 150 10.29 3.63 10.58
N THR A 151 9.77 2.61 11.28
CA THR A 151 9.85 2.53 12.76
C THR A 151 11.21 2.12 13.30
N LEU A 152 12.16 1.72 12.45
CA LEU A 152 13.54 1.45 12.84
C LEU A 152 14.30 2.73 13.23
N GLU A 153 13.93 3.88 12.65
CA GLU A 153 14.60 5.16 12.87
C GLU A 153 13.59 6.29 13.10
N LEU A 154 12.80 6.18 14.18
CA LEU A 154 11.81 7.19 14.53
C LEU A 154 12.46 8.51 14.96
N ARG A 155 11.91 9.62 14.48
CA ARG A 155 12.30 10.98 14.86
C ARG A 155 11.07 11.78 15.29
N PRO A 156 10.65 11.66 16.58
CA PRO A 156 9.49 12.36 17.09
C PRO A 156 9.64 13.88 16.96
N THR A 157 8.61 14.53 16.45
CA THR A 157 8.50 15.98 16.32
C THR A 157 7.06 16.43 16.60
N PRO A 158 6.81 17.68 17.01
CA PRO A 158 5.47 18.24 17.01
C PRO A 158 4.90 18.34 15.57
N LEU A 159 3.67 17.87 15.37
CA LEU A 159 2.99 17.83 14.08
C LEU A 159 1.60 18.45 14.18
N ASP A 160 1.22 19.32 13.23
CA ASP A 160 -0.18 19.70 13.03
C ASP A 160 -0.88 18.67 12.13
N LEU A 161 -1.86 17.96 12.69
CA LEU A 161 -2.64 16.94 11.97
C LEU A 161 -3.38 17.50 10.76
N ILE A 162 -3.80 18.77 10.77
CA ILE A 162 -4.43 19.37 9.59
C ILE A 162 -3.43 19.41 8.43
N ASP A 163 -2.19 19.80 8.69
CA ASP A 163 -1.16 19.88 7.67
C ASP A 163 -0.73 18.49 7.20
N VAL A 164 -0.63 17.51 8.12
CA VAL A 164 -0.42 16.09 7.78
C VAL A 164 -1.51 15.58 6.85
N LEU A 165 -2.78 15.85 7.15
CA LEU A 165 -3.93 15.39 6.36
C LEU A 165 -4.06 16.14 5.02
N ARG A 166 -3.73 17.42 4.96
CA ARG A 166 -3.69 18.18 3.70
C ARG A 166 -2.71 17.58 2.70
N ASN A 167 -1.59 17.05 3.18
CA ASN A 167 -0.63 16.33 2.33
C ASN A 167 -1.18 15.03 1.75
N TRP A 168 -2.29 14.49 2.28
CA TRP A 168 -2.97 13.34 1.69
C TRP A 168 -3.94 13.71 0.58
N SER A 169 -4.36 14.97 0.52
CA SER A 169 -5.31 15.42 -0.49
C SER A 169 -4.71 15.15 -1.87
N ALA A 170 -5.41 14.31 -2.63
CA ALA A 170 -5.01 13.90 -3.95
C ALA A 170 -6.08 14.33 -4.94
N ALA A 171 -5.66 14.68 -6.16
CA ALA A 171 -6.58 14.62 -7.29
C ALA A 171 -7.12 13.18 -7.38
N ALA A 172 -8.44 13.03 -7.53
CA ALA A 172 -9.07 11.72 -7.61
C ALA A 172 -8.37 10.86 -8.67
N VAL A 173 -7.72 9.78 -8.23
CA VAL A 173 -7.10 8.79 -9.13
C VAL A 173 -8.18 7.79 -9.52
N GLU A 174 -8.37 7.61 -10.82
CA GLU A 174 -9.40 6.74 -11.39
C GLU A 174 -9.37 5.34 -10.76
N GLY A 175 -10.52 4.91 -10.22
CA GLY A 175 -10.71 3.57 -9.66
C GLY A 175 -10.26 3.35 -8.20
N ARG A 176 -9.88 4.39 -7.45
CA ARG A 176 -9.61 4.27 -6.00
C ARG A 176 -10.74 4.87 -5.17
N PRO A 177 -11.12 4.25 -4.03
CA PRO A 177 -12.16 4.78 -3.16
C PRO A 177 -11.71 6.11 -2.55
N VAL A 178 -12.53 7.13 -2.71
CA VAL A 178 -12.35 8.44 -2.09
C VAL A 178 -13.27 8.50 -0.88
N VAL A 179 -12.71 8.90 0.26
CA VAL A 179 -13.42 9.02 1.54
C VAL A 179 -13.33 10.44 2.06
N GLY A 180 -14.48 10.99 2.44
CA GLY A 180 -14.57 12.28 3.10
C GLY A 180 -14.11 12.18 4.54
N ILE A 181 -12.99 12.85 4.87
CA ILE A 181 -12.49 13.05 6.22
C ILE A 181 -12.93 14.42 6.70
N SER A 182 -13.39 14.50 7.95
CA SER A 182 -13.68 15.77 8.59
C SER A 182 -12.98 15.89 9.94
N VAL A 183 -12.36 17.03 10.25
CA VAL A 183 -11.54 17.22 11.45
C VAL A 183 -12.18 18.25 12.39
N ALA A 184 -12.26 17.96 13.68
CA ALA A 184 -12.67 18.93 14.70
C ALA A 184 -11.76 18.85 15.95
N SER A 185 -11.45 20.02 16.54
CA SER A 185 -10.79 20.15 17.84
C SER A 185 -11.77 20.78 18.82
N SER A 186 -12.02 20.11 19.96
CA SER A 186 -12.97 20.58 20.98
C SER A 186 -12.42 21.73 21.83
N ASP A 187 -11.08 21.85 21.91
CA ASP A 187 -10.43 22.62 22.99
C ASP A 187 -9.78 23.92 22.47
N GLY A 188 -9.86 24.19 21.16
CA GLY A 188 -9.23 25.36 20.51
C GLY A 188 -7.70 25.35 20.53
N ARG A 189 -7.07 24.45 21.31
CA ARG A 189 -5.67 24.07 21.19
C ARG A 189 -5.52 23.25 19.91
N ALA A 190 -4.55 23.67 19.10
CA ALA A 190 -4.31 23.22 17.73
C ALA A 190 -4.23 21.69 17.64
N ASN A 191 -4.46 21.14 16.44
CA ASN A 191 -4.49 19.70 16.16
C ASN A 191 -3.08 19.08 16.25
N GLU A 192 -2.36 19.36 17.33
CA GLU A 192 -0.96 19.04 17.54
C GLU A 192 -0.82 17.66 18.20
N VAL A 193 0.01 16.82 17.60
CA VAL A 193 0.47 15.55 18.16
C VAL A 193 1.99 15.50 18.14
N GLU A 194 2.58 14.76 19.07
CA GLU A 194 4.01 14.47 19.04
C GLU A 194 4.24 13.10 18.40
N GLY A 195 5.11 13.03 17.40
CA GLY A 195 5.45 11.75 16.76
C GLY A 195 6.28 11.90 15.49
N ASP A 196 6.75 10.78 14.97
CA ASP A 196 7.42 10.75 13.67
C ASP A 196 6.38 10.93 12.56
N VAL A 197 6.60 11.89 11.66
CA VAL A 197 5.64 12.23 10.61
C VAL A 197 5.26 11.03 9.73
N ARG A 198 6.19 10.11 9.44
CA ARG A 198 5.93 8.94 8.60
C ARG A 198 5.07 7.93 9.36
N ALA A 199 5.39 7.68 10.63
CA ALA A 199 4.61 6.78 11.48
C ALA A 199 3.21 7.33 11.73
N VAL A 200 3.08 8.59 12.16
CA VAL A 200 1.79 9.25 12.44
C VAL A 200 0.93 9.32 11.18
N SER A 201 1.48 9.79 10.06
CA SER A 201 0.75 9.86 8.79
C SER A 201 0.30 8.48 8.32
N GLY A 202 1.17 7.47 8.38
CA GLY A 202 0.80 6.12 7.97
C GLY A 202 -0.25 5.50 8.89
N LEU A 203 -0.11 5.65 10.20
CA LEU A 203 -1.08 5.16 11.18
C LEU A 203 -2.46 5.78 11.00
N MET A 204 -2.50 7.10 10.81
CA MET A 204 -3.73 7.82 10.54
C MET A 204 -4.39 7.28 9.26
N GLU A 205 -3.64 7.03 8.18
CA GLU A 205 -4.18 6.51 6.92
C GLU A 205 -4.77 5.11 7.11
N LEU A 206 -4.04 4.22 7.80
CA LEU A 206 -4.50 2.87 8.10
C LEU A 206 -5.73 2.88 9.02
N ALA A 207 -5.77 3.74 10.02
CA ALA A 207 -6.88 3.86 10.95
C ALA A 207 -8.17 4.34 10.25
N VAL A 208 -8.08 5.31 9.32
CA VAL A 208 -9.21 5.69 8.46
C VAL A 208 -9.62 4.50 7.57
N GLY A 209 -8.65 3.81 6.98
CA GLY A 209 -8.88 2.60 6.18
C GLY A 209 -9.65 1.51 6.93
N MET A 210 -9.25 1.22 8.18
CA MET A 210 -9.92 0.25 9.06
C MET A 210 -11.37 0.65 9.34
N VAL A 211 -11.61 1.90 9.72
CA VAL A 211 -12.95 2.41 10.03
C VAL A 211 -13.85 2.40 8.79
N SER A 212 -13.31 2.75 7.62
CA SER A 212 -14.05 2.67 6.35
C SER A 212 -14.32 1.24 5.91
N ALA A 213 -13.39 0.29 6.10
CA ALA A 213 -13.63 -1.13 5.85
C ALA A 213 -14.73 -1.71 6.75
N ALA A 214 -14.90 -1.16 7.96
CA ALA A 214 -16.01 -1.46 8.87
C ALA A 214 -17.34 -0.79 8.49
N GLY A 215 -17.41 -0.11 7.33
CA GLY A 215 -18.63 0.47 6.77
C GLY A 215 -18.93 1.89 7.23
N VAL A 216 -17.93 2.68 7.62
CA VAL A 216 -18.08 4.12 7.87
C VAL A 216 -17.71 4.90 6.60
N ALA A 217 -18.72 5.49 5.95
CA ALA A 217 -18.55 6.16 4.65
C ALA A 217 -17.85 7.54 4.75
N SER A 218 -17.96 8.23 5.89
CA SER A 218 -17.34 9.54 6.12
C SER A 218 -16.76 9.62 7.52
N PRO A 219 -15.55 9.08 7.74
CA PRO A 219 -14.86 9.14 9.02
C PRO A 219 -14.63 10.58 9.48
N HIS A 220 -14.97 10.82 10.75
CA HIS A 220 -14.73 12.04 11.49
C HIS A 220 -13.55 11.84 12.44
N LEU A 221 -12.61 12.78 12.41
CA LEU A 221 -11.42 12.84 13.24
C LEU A 221 -11.66 13.91 14.31
N ALA A 222 -11.93 13.46 15.53
CA ALA A 222 -12.02 14.33 16.69
C ALA A 222 -10.68 14.29 17.43
N VAL A 223 -10.09 15.47 17.64
CA VAL A 223 -8.85 15.65 18.40
C VAL A 223 -9.18 16.28 19.74
N SER A 224 -8.70 15.67 20.82
CA SER A 224 -8.86 16.18 22.19
C SER A 224 -7.55 16.02 22.97
N ARG A 225 -7.38 16.81 24.03
CA ARG A 225 -6.23 16.68 24.93
C ARG A 225 -6.65 16.03 26.24
N LEU A 226 -5.92 15.01 26.66
CA LEU A 226 -6.10 14.36 27.96
C LEU A 226 -5.57 15.26 29.09
N PRO A 227 -6.04 15.07 30.34
CA PRO A 227 -5.56 15.86 31.49
C PRO A 227 -4.06 15.73 31.76
N ASP A 228 -3.43 14.65 31.32
CA ASP A 228 -2.00 14.39 31.42
C ASP A 228 -1.17 15.11 30.33
N GLY A 229 -1.83 15.81 29.40
CA GLY A 229 -1.21 16.58 28.33
C GLY A 229 -1.09 15.85 26.99
N ARG A 230 -1.36 14.54 26.95
CA ARG A 230 -1.33 13.73 25.72
C ARG A 230 -2.47 14.08 24.77
N SER A 231 -2.24 13.87 23.48
CA SER A 231 -3.23 14.12 22.44
C SER A 231 -3.93 12.82 22.06
N THR A 232 -5.26 12.84 22.03
CA THR A 232 -6.08 11.72 21.57
C THR A 232 -6.74 12.07 20.26
N VAL A 233 -6.61 11.18 19.27
CA VAL A 233 -7.30 11.25 17.99
C VAL A 233 -8.31 10.11 17.92
N ARG A 234 -9.58 10.46 17.81
CA ARG A 234 -10.68 9.51 17.64
C ARG A 234 -11.18 9.57 16.20
N ILE A 235 -11.23 8.42 15.53
CA ILE A 235 -11.73 8.23 14.17
C ILE A 235 -13.01 7.40 14.24
N ALA A 236 -14.15 7.98 13.86
CA ALA A 236 -15.46 7.31 13.94
C ALA A 236 -16.45 7.91 12.93
N GLU A 237 -17.66 7.36 12.83
CA GLU A 237 -18.77 8.06 12.18
C GLU A 237 -19.15 9.33 12.95
N ARG A 238 -19.40 10.43 12.24
CA ARG A 238 -19.73 11.71 12.88
C ARG A 238 -21.02 11.61 13.68
N GLY A 239 -20.96 12.00 14.95
CA GLY A 239 -22.13 12.10 15.82
C GLY A 239 -22.99 13.33 15.49
N PRO A 240 -24.31 13.28 15.70
CA PRO A 240 -25.21 14.41 15.39
C PRO A 240 -24.99 15.65 16.26
N ARG A 241 -24.24 15.54 17.36
CA ARG A 241 -23.92 16.63 18.30
C ARG A 241 -22.48 17.13 18.18
N GLU A 242 -21.69 16.58 17.25
CA GLU A 242 -20.28 16.96 17.11
C GLU A 242 -20.14 18.30 16.39
N ALA A 243 -19.11 19.06 16.81
CA ALA A 243 -18.80 20.38 16.30
C ALA A 243 -18.73 20.40 14.76
N ALA A 244 -18.95 21.58 14.18
CA ALA A 244 -18.74 21.78 12.76
C ALA A 244 -17.28 21.47 12.42
N PRO A 245 -17.00 20.76 11.32
CA PRO A 245 -15.63 20.39 10.99
C PRO A 245 -14.83 21.64 10.60
N ALA A 246 -13.62 21.73 11.10
CA ALA A 246 -12.65 22.75 10.74
C ALA A 246 -12.13 22.54 9.31
N VAL A 247 -12.05 21.28 8.87
CA VAL A 247 -11.53 20.87 7.57
C VAL A 247 -12.33 19.68 7.06
N ALA A 248 -12.60 19.66 5.74
CA ALA A 248 -13.12 18.51 5.01
C ALA A 248 -12.16 18.15 3.87
N LEU A 249 -11.77 16.88 3.76
CA LEU A 249 -10.81 16.39 2.77
C LEU A 249 -11.33 15.14 2.10
N ASP A 250 -11.13 15.06 0.79
CA ASP A 250 -11.29 13.84 0.02
C ASP A 250 -9.96 13.12 -0.04
N VAL A 251 -9.91 11.92 0.56
CA VAL A 251 -8.68 11.12 0.60
C VAL A 251 -8.86 9.80 -0.11
N VAL A 252 -7.82 9.39 -0.82
CA VAL A 252 -7.78 8.10 -1.49
C VAL A 252 -7.38 7.04 -0.48
N LEU A 253 -8.32 6.15 -0.13
CA LEU A 253 -7.98 5.00 0.72
C LEU A 253 -7.23 3.96 -0.09
N ARG A 254 -6.09 3.54 0.47
CA ARG A 254 -5.19 2.57 -0.17
C ARG A 254 -5.36 1.18 0.42
N ASP A 255 -5.47 1.07 1.75
CA ASP A 255 -5.57 -0.21 2.47
C ASP A 255 -6.48 -0.10 3.70
N GLY A 256 -7.22 -1.16 4.01
CA GLY A 256 -8.10 -1.23 5.19
C GLY A 256 -8.42 -2.64 5.69
N GLY A 257 -7.79 -3.67 5.13
CA GLY A 257 -8.03 -5.07 5.50
C GLY A 257 -7.26 -5.52 6.75
N GLU A 258 -7.36 -6.81 7.08
CA GLU A 258 -6.73 -7.40 8.27
C GLU A 258 -5.19 -7.20 8.31
N ARG A 259 -4.52 -7.28 7.15
CA ARG A 259 -3.07 -7.00 7.03
C ARG A 259 -2.73 -5.57 7.43
N ALA A 260 -3.53 -4.60 6.99
CA ALA A 260 -3.38 -3.19 7.33
C ALA A 260 -3.56 -2.96 8.83
N ALA A 261 -4.56 -3.61 9.45
CA ALA A 261 -4.78 -3.55 10.90
C ALA A 261 -3.62 -4.17 11.70
N ALA A 262 -3.08 -5.30 11.26
CA ALA A 262 -1.90 -5.91 11.89
C ALA A 262 -0.67 -4.99 11.85
N VAL A 263 -0.40 -4.38 10.68
CA VAL A 263 0.66 -3.39 10.51
C VAL A 263 0.43 -2.14 11.36
N ALA A 264 -0.80 -1.62 11.41
CA ALA A 264 -1.15 -0.47 12.23
C ALA A 264 -0.82 -0.72 13.72
N ARG A 265 -1.16 -1.90 14.25
CA ARG A 265 -0.86 -2.27 15.65
C ARG A 265 0.64 -2.33 15.93
N VAL A 266 1.43 -2.88 15.01
CA VAL A 266 2.90 -2.93 15.13
C VAL A 266 3.49 -1.52 15.11
N VAL A 267 3.08 -0.71 14.14
CA VAL A 267 3.59 0.65 13.96
C VAL A 267 3.21 1.52 15.15
N ALA A 268 1.99 1.40 15.66
CA ALA A 268 1.52 2.13 16.83
C ALA A 268 2.37 1.79 18.06
N ARG A 269 2.54 0.49 18.36
CA ARG A 269 3.38 0.03 19.47
C ARG A 269 4.81 0.59 19.36
N ARG A 270 5.43 0.48 18.18
CA ARG A 270 6.81 0.95 17.97
C ARG A 270 6.94 2.47 18.03
N ALA A 271 5.92 3.20 17.60
CA ALA A 271 5.85 4.64 17.68
C ALA A 271 5.44 5.16 19.07
N GLY A 272 5.17 4.28 20.04
CA GLY A 272 4.69 4.67 21.36
C GLY A 272 3.25 5.18 21.38
N VAL A 273 2.48 4.93 20.32
CA VAL A 273 1.09 5.33 20.18
C VAL A 273 0.18 4.22 20.71
N ASP A 274 -0.70 4.55 21.65
CA ASP A 274 -1.72 3.62 22.12
C ASP A 274 -2.89 3.59 21.13
N LEU A 275 -3.05 2.47 20.40
CA LEU A 275 -4.07 2.28 19.38
C LEU A 275 -5.13 1.30 19.90
N VAL A 276 -6.37 1.78 20.01
CA VAL A 276 -7.52 1.01 20.48
C VAL A 276 -8.61 0.97 19.41
N GLU A 277 -8.99 -0.25 19.04
CA GLU A 277 -10.13 -0.52 18.15
C GLU A 277 -11.41 -0.64 18.97
N GLY A 278 -12.43 0.13 18.61
CA GLY A 278 -13.75 0.05 19.22
C GLY A 278 -14.61 -1.07 18.64
N PRO A 279 -15.85 -1.23 19.14
CA PRO A 279 -16.75 -2.31 18.73
C PRO A 279 -16.97 -2.36 17.22
N GLY A 280 -16.78 -3.55 16.64
CA GLY A 280 -16.98 -3.78 15.21
C GLY A 280 -16.02 -3.03 14.29
N GLY A 281 -14.90 -2.50 14.79
CA GLY A 281 -13.89 -1.79 13.98
C GLY A 281 -14.35 -0.42 13.47
N ARG A 282 -15.54 0.05 13.84
CA ARG A 282 -16.13 1.32 13.38
C ARG A 282 -15.56 2.55 14.08
N VAL A 283 -14.67 2.34 15.04
CA VAL A 283 -14.03 3.38 15.83
C VAL A 283 -12.58 2.98 16.02
N VAL A 284 -11.65 3.91 15.78
CA VAL A 284 -10.25 3.77 16.19
C VAL A 284 -9.89 4.97 17.04
N THR A 285 -9.22 4.75 18.16
CA THR A 285 -8.70 5.81 19.03
C THR A 285 -7.20 5.64 19.14
N MET A 286 -6.45 6.72 18.90
CA MET A 286 -5.00 6.77 19.04
C MET A 286 -4.63 7.81 20.08
N THR A 287 -3.74 7.45 21.01
CA THR A 287 -3.20 8.39 22.00
C THR A 287 -1.70 8.54 21.77
N PHE A 288 -1.28 9.79 21.55
CA PHE A 288 0.10 10.23 21.32
C PHE A 288 0.64 10.87 22.59
#